data_AF-A0A2D7WB36-F1
#
_entry.id   AF-A0A2D7WB36-F1
#
_cell.length_a   1.000
_cell.length_b   1.000
_cell.length_c   1.000
_cell.angle_alpha   90.00
_cell.angle_beta   90.00
_cell.angle_gamma   90.00
#
_symmetry.space_group_name_H-M   'P 1'
#
loop_
_entity.id
_entity.type
_entity.pdbx_description
1 polymer ?
#
loop_
_entity_poly.entity_id
_entity_poly.type
_entity_poly.pdbx_seq_one_letter_code
_entity_poly.pdbx_strand_id
1 'polypeptide(L)'
;MVENSVMPVTMSRSYDRMTQKSTSVDPYIEDNVVYLHKIEDLTDAEKAEVQTEANNRQAEAQRAERTRRLAETDWMALSDVTMSEEWKTYRQALRDITKHENWPNLKVPDINGSGENDWPEKPS
;
A
#
# COMPACT_ATOMS: atom_id res chain seq x y z
N MET A 1 -40.58 2.57 37.87
CA MET A 1 -39.93 3.17 36.69
C MET A 1 -38.93 2.14 36.21
N VAL A 2 -39.30 1.30 35.23
CA VAL A 2 -38.34 0.34 34.66
C VAL A 2 -37.46 1.16 33.74
N GLU A 3 -36.22 1.37 34.16
CA GLU A 3 -35.19 2.03 33.38
C GLU A 3 -35.10 1.28 32.04
N ASN A 4 -35.29 1.98 30.92
CA ASN A 4 -35.24 1.36 29.61
C ASN A 4 -33.87 0.68 29.49
N SER A 5 -33.86 -0.65 29.35
CA SER A 5 -32.66 -1.50 29.22
C SER A 5 -31.99 -1.27 27.86
N VAL A 6 -31.59 -0.03 27.59
CA VAL A 6 -30.97 0.41 26.34
C VAL A 6 -29.51 -0.02 26.35
N MET A 7 -29.12 -0.79 25.34
CA MET A 7 -27.72 -1.14 25.09
C MET A 7 -27.22 -0.37 23.86
N PRO A 8 -25.96 0.12 23.87
CA PRO A 8 -25.35 0.72 22.71
C PRO A 8 -25.25 -0.31 21.58
N VAL A 9 -25.59 0.11 20.35
CA VAL A 9 -25.44 -0.71 19.14
C VAL A 9 -24.18 -0.26 18.42
N THR A 10 -23.27 -1.20 18.18
CA THR A 10 -22.03 -0.94 17.45
C THR A 10 -22.06 -1.65 16.11
N MET A 11 -21.97 -0.85 15.04
CA MET A 11 -21.95 -1.37 13.67
C MET A 11 -20.54 -1.77 13.21
N SER A 12 -19.49 -1.15 13.76
CA SER A 12 -18.11 -1.35 13.33
C SER A 12 -17.22 -1.84 14.47
N ARG A 13 -16.54 -2.97 14.27
CA ARG A 13 -15.42 -3.42 15.12
C ARG A 13 -14.11 -3.22 14.35
N SER A 14 -13.05 -2.82 15.04
CA SER A 14 -11.70 -2.82 14.46
C SER A 14 -11.29 -4.27 14.19
N TYR A 15 -10.77 -4.54 13.00
CA TYR A 15 -10.19 -5.82 12.62
C TYR A 15 -9.04 -5.57 11.64
N ASP A 16 -8.11 -6.53 11.57
CA ASP A 16 -7.02 -6.48 10.60
C ASP A 16 -7.49 -7.10 9.29
N ARG A 17 -7.53 -6.31 8.20
CA ARG A 17 -7.99 -6.75 6.88
C ARG A 17 -7.07 -7.78 6.22
N MET A 18 -5.83 -7.92 6.69
CA MET A 18 -4.88 -8.92 6.17
C MET A 18 -5.11 -10.30 6.78
N THR A 19 -5.74 -10.37 7.95
CA THR A 19 -5.85 -11.61 8.73
C THR A 19 -7.27 -11.96 9.13
N GLN A 20 -8.21 -11.01 9.06
CA GLN A 20 -9.58 -11.14 9.53
C GLN A 20 -10.58 -10.55 8.54
N LYS A 21 -11.82 -11.03 8.63
CA LYS A 21 -12.99 -10.49 7.92
C LYS A 21 -14.11 -10.17 8.89
N SER A 22 -14.95 -9.21 8.49
CA SER A 22 -16.18 -8.89 9.19
C SER A 22 -17.37 -9.46 8.43
N THR A 23 -18.17 -10.28 9.09
CA THR A 23 -19.38 -10.90 8.53
C THR A 23 -20.62 -10.33 9.22
N SER A 24 -21.63 -9.96 8.45
CA SER A 24 -22.93 -9.54 9.00
C SER A 24 -23.64 -10.75 9.60
N VAL A 25 -24.10 -10.63 10.83
CA VAL A 25 -24.77 -11.70 11.57
C VAL A 25 -26.02 -11.16 12.28
N ASP A 26 -26.85 -12.06 12.80
CA ASP A 26 -27.96 -11.66 13.66
C ASP A 26 -27.46 -10.90 14.90
N PRO A 27 -28.22 -9.90 15.40
CA PRO A 27 -27.79 -9.09 16.53
C PRO A 27 -27.48 -9.95 17.75
N TYR A 28 -26.29 -9.77 18.32
CA TYR A 28 -25.88 -10.46 19.54
C TYR A 28 -25.30 -9.47 20.55
N ILE A 29 -25.35 -9.84 21.83
CA ILE A 29 -24.86 -9.00 22.93
C ILE A 29 -23.53 -9.57 23.42
N GLU A 30 -22.51 -8.73 23.47
CA GLU A 30 -21.20 -9.02 24.06
C GLU A 30 -20.76 -7.76 24.82
N ASP A 31 -20.31 -7.91 26.07
CA ASP A 31 -19.91 -6.82 26.95
C ASP A 31 -20.95 -5.68 27.07
N ASN A 32 -22.24 -6.04 27.13
CA ASN A 32 -23.37 -5.10 27.24
C ASN A 32 -23.52 -4.15 26.03
N VAL A 33 -22.95 -4.54 24.88
CA VAL A 33 -23.05 -3.87 23.57
C VAL A 33 -23.71 -4.83 22.56
N VAL A 34 -24.61 -4.31 21.73
CA VAL A 34 -25.22 -5.07 20.63
C VAL A 34 -24.34 -4.96 19.39
N TYR A 35 -23.90 -6.10 18.85
CA TYR A 35 -23.14 -6.20 17.61
C TYR A 35 -23.99 -6.77 16.49
N LEU A 36 -23.82 -6.22 15.30
CA LEU A 36 -24.45 -6.69 14.04
C LEU A 36 -23.45 -7.40 13.12
N HIS A 37 -22.18 -7.43 13.52
CA HIS A 37 -21.08 -8.01 12.76
C HIS A 37 -20.19 -8.85 13.67
N LYS A 38 -19.71 -9.97 13.13
CA LYS A 38 -18.74 -10.85 13.77
C LYS A 38 -17.39 -10.72 13.06
N ILE A 39 -16.31 -10.77 13.83
CA ILE A 39 -14.94 -10.80 13.28
C ILE A 39 -14.46 -12.24 13.29
N GLU A 40 -13.99 -12.71 12.14
CA GLU A 40 -13.53 -14.07 11.93
C GLU A 40 -12.18 -14.06 11.23
N ASP A 41 -11.30 -15.00 11.57
CA ASP A 41 -10.02 -15.13 10.90
C ASP A 41 -10.20 -15.58 9.45
N LEU A 42 -9.40 -15.01 8.55
CA LEU A 42 -9.33 -15.43 7.17
C LEU A 42 -8.71 -16.84 7.08
N THR A 43 -9.21 -17.61 6.12
CA THR A 43 -8.54 -18.84 5.70
C THR A 43 -7.21 -18.54 5.02
N ASP A 44 -6.31 -19.52 4.94
CA ASP A 44 -5.00 -19.32 4.30
C ASP A 44 -5.13 -18.97 2.80
N ALA A 45 -6.16 -19.49 2.13
CA ALA A 45 -6.48 -19.13 0.75
C ALA A 45 -6.90 -17.66 0.63
N GLU A 46 -7.81 -17.18 1.48
CA GLU A 46 -8.23 -15.78 1.48
C GLU A 46 -7.07 -14.84 1.85
N LYS A 47 -6.21 -15.21 2.80
CA LYS A 47 -5.00 -14.44 3.13
C LYS A 47 -4.06 -14.30 1.93
N ALA A 48 -3.87 -15.38 1.17
CA ALA A 48 -3.05 -15.35 -0.04
C ALA A 48 -3.64 -14.44 -1.13
N GLU A 49 -4.96 -14.43 -1.30
CA GLU A 49 -5.66 -13.52 -2.21
C GLU A 49 -5.51 -12.06 -1.77
N VAL A 50 -5.75 -11.77 -0.50
CA VAL A 50 -5.60 -10.42 0.07
C VAL A 50 -4.15 -9.94 -0.07
N GLN A 51 -3.17 -10.80 0.20
CA GLN A 51 -1.75 -10.48 0.03
C GLN A 51 -1.39 -10.22 -1.43
N THR A 52 -1.96 -11.01 -2.36
CA THR A 52 -1.77 -10.81 -3.80
C THR A 52 -2.34 -9.46 -4.24
N GLU A 53 -3.53 -9.11 -3.77
CA GLU A 53 -4.15 -7.83 -4.06
C GLU A 53 -3.36 -6.66 -3.47
N ALA A 54 -2.89 -6.78 -2.23
CA ALA A 54 -2.02 -5.79 -1.58
C ALA A 54 -0.72 -5.57 -2.38
N ASN A 55 -0.07 -6.67 -2.81
CA ASN A 55 1.13 -6.60 -3.65
C ASN A 55 0.83 -5.93 -5.01
N ASN A 56 -0.32 -6.21 -5.63
CA ASN A 56 -0.71 -5.58 -6.89
C ASN A 56 -0.93 -4.07 -6.74
N ARG A 57 -1.63 -3.64 -5.68
CA ARG A 57 -1.80 -2.21 -5.36
C ARG A 57 -0.46 -1.53 -5.11
N GLN A 58 0.44 -2.18 -4.37
CA GLN A 58 1.79 -1.67 -4.14
C GLN A 58 2.56 -1.55 -5.46
N ALA A 59 2.51 -2.56 -6.32
CA ALA A 59 3.16 -2.54 -7.62
C ALA A 59 2.64 -1.42 -8.52
N GLU A 60 1.34 -1.12 -8.48
CA GLU A 60 0.75 0.02 -9.18
C GLU A 60 1.28 1.35 -8.65
N ALA A 61 1.31 1.54 -7.33
CA ALA A 61 1.87 2.73 -6.70
C ALA A 61 3.35 2.96 -7.09
N GLN A 62 4.16 1.90 -7.08
CA GLN A 62 5.57 2.02 -7.51
C GLN A 62 5.71 2.33 -9.01
N ARG A 63 4.85 1.79 -9.87
CA ARG A 63 4.84 2.14 -11.30
C ARG A 63 4.45 3.60 -11.52
N ALA A 64 3.52 4.12 -10.72
CA ALA A 64 3.17 5.54 -10.74
C ALA A 64 4.36 6.41 -10.32
N GLU A 65 5.05 6.06 -9.24
CA GLU A 65 6.25 6.78 -8.79
C GLU A 65 7.38 6.75 -9.84
N ARG A 66 7.62 5.60 -10.46
CA ARG A 66 8.55 5.48 -11.59
C ARG A 66 8.19 6.45 -12.71
N THR A 67 6.91 6.49 -13.07
CA THR A 67 6.41 7.36 -14.15
C THR A 67 6.58 8.83 -13.78
N ARG A 68 6.33 9.20 -12.51
CA ARG A 68 6.56 10.54 -11.98
C ARG A 68 8.03 10.96 -12.11
N ARG A 69 8.98 10.12 -11.67
CA ARG A 69 10.43 10.39 -11.77
C ARG A 69 10.94 10.47 -13.21
N LEU A 70 10.41 9.65 -14.11
CA LEU A 70 10.71 9.73 -15.53
C LEU A 70 10.16 11.03 -16.16
N ALA A 71 8.97 11.46 -15.77
CA ALA A 71 8.37 12.69 -16.26
C ALA A 71 9.17 13.94 -15.84
N GLU A 72 9.71 13.99 -14.61
CA GLU A 72 10.57 15.08 -14.14
C GLU A 72 11.82 15.30 -15.01
N THR A 73 12.29 14.25 -15.67
CA THR A 73 13.52 14.27 -16.49
C THR A 73 13.22 14.21 -17.98
N ASP A 74 11.95 14.30 -18.37
CA ASP A 74 11.54 14.09 -19.76
C ASP A 74 11.97 15.23 -20.68
N TRP A 75 12.02 16.46 -20.16
CA TRP A 75 12.51 17.64 -20.89
C TRP A 75 13.96 17.50 -21.38
N MET A 76 14.77 16.64 -20.75
CA MET A 76 16.16 16.39 -21.17
C MET A 76 16.25 15.55 -22.45
N ALA A 77 15.15 14.92 -22.87
CA ALA A 77 15.08 14.14 -24.10
C ALA A 77 14.67 14.98 -25.32
N LEU A 78 14.53 16.30 -25.17
CA LEU A 78 14.27 17.22 -26.27
C LEU A 78 15.54 17.46 -27.11
N SER A 79 15.38 17.85 -28.38
CA SER A 79 16.48 18.09 -29.31
C SER A 79 17.50 19.14 -28.85
N ASP A 80 17.06 20.05 -27.98
CA ASP A 80 17.84 21.19 -27.54
C ASP A 80 18.79 20.85 -26.37
N VAL A 81 18.65 19.65 -25.78
CA VAL A 81 19.42 19.20 -24.63
C VAL A 81 20.16 17.91 -24.95
N THR A 82 21.49 17.94 -24.87
CA THR A 82 22.29 16.71 -24.93
C THR A 82 22.31 16.06 -23.56
N MET A 83 21.54 14.97 -23.39
CA MET A 83 21.49 14.21 -22.14
C MET A 83 22.82 13.49 -21.84
N SER A 84 23.36 13.71 -20.63
CA SER A 84 24.60 13.04 -20.19
C SER A 84 24.42 11.52 -20.04
N GLU A 85 25.53 10.78 -19.99
CA GLU A 85 25.51 9.33 -19.75
C GLU A 85 24.95 8.98 -18.37
N GLU A 86 25.20 9.81 -17.36
CA GLU A 86 24.65 9.64 -16.02
C GLU A 86 23.12 9.72 -16.02
N TRP A 87 22.54 10.71 -16.72
CA TRP A 87 21.09 10.85 -16.88
C TRP A 87 20.47 9.70 -17.68
N LYS A 88 21.15 9.21 -18.72
CA LYS A 88 20.74 8.01 -19.47
C LYS A 88 20.68 6.79 -18.56
N THR A 89 21.73 6.59 -17.76
CA THR A 89 21.85 5.48 -16.81
C THR A 89 20.77 5.55 -15.73
N TYR A 90 20.54 6.74 -15.16
CA TYR A 90 19.49 6.99 -14.18
C TYR A 90 18.09 6.66 -14.74
N ARG A 91 17.74 7.19 -15.92
CA ARG A 91 16.44 6.92 -16.56
C ARG A 91 16.28 5.44 -16.92
N GLN A 92 17.35 4.74 -17.24
CA GLN A 92 17.31 3.30 -17.48
C GLN A 92 17.07 2.53 -16.18
N ALA A 93 17.79 2.85 -15.10
CA ALA A 93 17.58 2.26 -13.79
C ALA A 93 16.15 2.46 -13.28
N LEU A 94 15.55 3.64 -13.50
CA LEU A 94 14.13 3.87 -13.21
C LEU A 94 13.21 2.90 -13.98
N ARG A 95 13.47 2.65 -15.26
CA ARG A 95 12.66 1.71 -16.06
C ARG A 95 12.82 0.28 -15.57
N ASP A 96 14.03 -0.09 -15.17
CA ASP A 96 14.37 -1.43 -14.70
C ASP A 96 13.99 -1.68 -13.22
N ILE A 97 13.46 -0.69 -12.50
CA ILE A 97 13.07 -0.82 -11.09
C ILE A 97 12.07 -1.97 -10.83
N THR A 98 11.28 -2.36 -11.84
CA THR A 98 10.35 -3.50 -11.73
C THR A 98 11.03 -4.86 -11.68
N LYS A 99 12.34 -4.91 -11.92
CA LYS A 99 13.19 -6.11 -11.82
C LYS A 99 13.97 -6.16 -10.51
N HIS A 100 13.80 -5.16 -9.63
CA HIS A 100 14.46 -5.13 -8.33
C HIS A 100 14.03 -6.31 -7.46
N GLU A 101 14.93 -6.84 -6.65
CA GLU A 101 14.66 -8.01 -5.78
C GLU A 101 13.52 -7.77 -4.80
N ASN A 102 13.42 -6.54 -4.28
CA ASN A 102 12.36 -6.14 -3.36
C ASN A 102 11.03 -5.80 -4.07
N TRP A 103 10.92 -5.93 -5.39
CA TRP A 103 9.69 -5.55 -6.09
C TRP A 103 8.48 -6.36 -5.58
N PRO A 104 7.33 -5.72 -5.27
CA PRO A 104 7.01 -4.29 -5.34
C PRO A 104 7.25 -3.48 -4.05
N ASN A 105 7.76 -4.12 -3.00
CA ASN A 105 8.03 -3.57 -1.67
C ASN A 105 9.37 -2.80 -1.62
N LEU A 106 9.55 -1.85 -2.54
CA LEU A 106 10.75 -1.01 -2.62
C LEU A 106 10.89 -0.11 -1.39
N LYS A 107 12.10 0.01 -0.87
CA LYS A 107 12.46 0.88 0.25
C LYS A 107 12.68 2.32 -0.21
N VAL A 108 12.25 3.26 0.63
CA VAL A 108 12.42 4.71 0.44
C VAL A 108 12.95 5.29 1.75
N PRO A 109 13.93 6.21 1.70
CA PRO A 109 14.41 6.91 2.88
C PRO A 109 13.29 7.63 3.65
N ASP A 110 13.53 7.84 4.93
CA ASP A 110 12.67 8.66 5.78
C ASP A 110 12.72 10.15 5.40
N ILE A 111 11.92 10.97 6.09
CA ILE A 111 11.87 12.41 5.87
C ILE A 111 13.20 13.13 6.06
N ASN A 112 14.13 12.55 6.84
CA ASN A 112 15.46 13.09 7.08
C ASN A 112 16.49 12.56 6.05
N GLY A 113 16.06 11.78 5.07
CA GLY A 113 16.93 11.15 4.07
C GLY A 113 17.74 9.97 4.64
N SER A 114 17.36 9.45 5.81
CA SER A 114 18.03 8.31 6.43
C SER A 114 17.30 7.00 6.10
N GLY A 115 18.05 5.92 5.94
CA GLY A 115 17.53 4.58 5.65
C GLY A 115 17.93 4.04 4.28
N GLU A 116 17.45 2.84 3.96
CA GLU A 116 17.70 2.19 2.69
C GLU A 116 16.89 2.84 1.56
N ASN A 117 17.50 2.91 0.36
CA ASN A 117 16.88 3.46 -0.83
C ASN A 117 17.06 2.49 -2.01
N ASP A 118 15.96 1.85 -2.43
CA ASP A 118 15.99 0.97 -3.60
C ASP A 118 15.88 1.78 -4.91
N TRP A 119 15.51 3.06 -4.83
CA TRP A 119 15.39 3.90 -6.01
C TRP A 119 16.76 4.47 -6.41
N PRO A 120 17.04 4.56 -7.72
CA PRO A 120 18.26 5.20 -8.18
C PRO A 120 18.30 6.65 -7.72
N GLU A 121 19.50 7.12 -7.38
CA GLU A 121 19.76 8.49 -7.00
C GLU A 121 19.86 9.38 -8.23
N LYS A 122 19.29 10.58 -8.13
CA LYS A 122 19.26 11.55 -9.21
C LYS A 122 20.68 12.11 -9.40
N PRO A 123 21.24 12.11 -10.63
CA PRO A 123 22.51 12.77 -10.91
C PRO A 123 22.46 14.26 -10.57
N SER A 124 23.62 14.82 -10.22
CA SER A 124 23.78 16.24 -9.89
C SER A 124 23.81 17.14 -11.12
#